data_AF-A0A097SRB1-F1
#
_entry.id   AF-A0A097SRB1-F1
#
_cell.length_a   1.000
_cell.length_b   1.000
_cell.length_c   1.000
_cell.angle_alpha   90.00
_cell.angle_beta   90.00
_cell.angle_gamma   90.00
#
_symmetry.space_group_name_H-M   'P 1'
#
loop_
_entity.id
_entity.type
_entity.pdbx_description
1 polymer ?
#
loop_
_entity_poly.entity_id
_entity_poly.type
_entity_poly.pdbx_seq_one_letter_code
_entity_poly.pdbx_strand_id
1 'polypeptide(L)'
;MAYIDDFKEAIIRTRRLQLAQPVDLCETHTRIMNDKRIRHLGGIIRPVLDLNSGYEQLVARCMPVHLQARPLVEEWLGCPVYFTLGWIDDGTPKGMFRFDEDFITDTLKNGYTGDTVNLHAWLTLPSMEIIDITLSTTISMLQGHKNQLGGVIIKRADDIKGFSYKPMLIGDEFLSKSGILHKFTYLELN
;
A
#
# COMPACT_ATOMS: atom_id res chain seq x y z
N MET A 1 16.76 6.76 8.47
CA MET A 1 15.63 7.71 8.63
C MET A 1 14.46 6.92 9.16
N ALA A 2 13.70 7.46 10.11
CA ALA A 2 12.56 6.74 10.67
C ALA A 2 11.40 6.77 9.67
N TYR A 3 10.57 5.73 9.65
CA TYR A 3 9.45 5.66 8.71
C TYR A 3 8.49 6.86 8.81
N ILE A 4 8.31 7.40 10.02
CA ILE A 4 7.47 8.59 10.24
C ILE A 4 7.97 9.81 9.46
N ASP A 5 9.28 9.97 9.29
CA ASP A 5 9.87 11.09 8.56
C ASP A 5 9.58 10.92 7.06
N ASP A 6 9.79 9.72 6.53
CA ASP A 6 9.45 9.38 5.14
C ASP A 6 7.94 9.57 4.89
N PHE A 7 7.09 9.19 5.85
CA PHE A 7 5.64 9.35 5.75
C PHE A 7 5.19 10.81 5.76
N LYS A 8 5.79 11.64 6.63
CA LYS A 8 5.56 13.10 6.66
C LYS A 8 5.98 13.74 5.34
N GLU A 9 7.12 13.31 4.78
CA GLU A 9 7.55 13.77 3.47
C GLU A 9 6.59 13.34 2.35
N ALA A 10 6.04 12.13 2.42
CA ALA A 10 4.99 11.69 1.48
C ALA A 10 3.73 12.58 1.55
N ILE A 11 3.32 13.01 2.75
CA ILE A 11 2.23 13.99 2.91
C ILE A 11 2.59 15.33 2.27
N ILE A 12 3.79 15.84 2.54
CA ILE A 12 4.28 17.11 1.96
C ILE A 12 4.28 17.03 0.43
N ARG A 13 4.81 15.94 -0.13
CA ARG A 13 4.83 15.68 -1.57
C ARG A 13 3.41 15.63 -2.16
N THR A 14 2.51 14.88 -1.52
CA THR A 14 1.10 14.77 -1.94
C THR A 14 0.43 16.15 -2.01
N ARG A 15 0.64 16.97 -0.97
CA ARG A 15 0.13 18.36 -0.91
C ARG A 15 0.74 19.25 -1.99
N ARG A 16 2.06 19.19 -2.18
CA ARG A 16 2.78 19.98 -3.19
C ARG A 16 2.32 19.65 -4.61
N LEU A 17 1.98 18.40 -4.88
CA LEU A 17 1.44 17.93 -6.16
C LEU A 17 -0.06 18.19 -6.32
N GLN A 18 -0.70 18.89 -5.38
CA GLN A 18 -2.13 19.23 -5.42
C GLN A 18 -3.03 17.99 -5.56
N LEU A 19 -2.61 16.88 -4.94
CA LEU A 19 -3.43 15.70 -4.79
C LEU A 19 -4.34 15.85 -3.55
N ALA A 20 -5.52 15.23 -3.59
CA ALA A 20 -6.53 15.30 -2.55
C ALA A 20 -5.90 14.95 -1.21
N GLN A 21 -6.05 15.87 -0.25
CA GLN A 21 -5.35 15.73 1.01
C GLN A 21 -5.92 14.56 1.80
N PRO A 22 -5.09 13.64 2.33
CA PRO A 22 -5.53 12.81 3.43
C PRO A 22 -5.93 13.70 4.60
N VAL A 23 -6.86 13.22 5.41
CA VAL A 23 -7.19 13.76 6.73
C VAL A 23 -5.89 14.03 7.49
N ASP A 24 -5.81 15.13 8.22
CA ASP A 24 -4.62 15.50 9.01
C ASP A 24 -4.04 14.30 9.75
N LEU A 25 -2.70 14.20 9.75
CA LEU A 25 -2.00 13.10 10.39
C LEU A 25 -2.35 13.08 11.88
N CYS A 26 -3.05 12.04 12.30
CA CYS A 26 -3.46 11.81 13.69
C CYS A 26 -2.43 10.92 14.41
N GLU A 27 -1.15 11.29 14.38
CA GLU A 27 -0.03 10.48 14.89
C GLU A 27 -0.28 10.00 16.33
N THR A 28 0.00 8.71 16.60
CA THR A 28 0.00 8.16 17.95
C THR A 28 1.24 7.32 18.19
N HIS A 29 1.80 7.38 19.40
CA HIS A 29 2.94 6.55 19.77
C HIS A 29 2.55 5.17 20.29
N THR A 30 1.26 4.90 20.50
CA THR A 30 0.76 3.60 21.00
C THR A 30 0.47 2.65 19.85
N ARG A 31 0.86 1.38 19.97
CA ARG A 31 0.46 0.37 18.99
C ARG A 31 -1.05 0.19 18.98
N ILE A 32 -1.62 0.22 17.79
CA ILE A 32 -3.03 -0.04 17.51
C ILE A 32 -3.21 -1.55 17.29
N MET A 33 -2.31 -2.24 16.58
CA MET A 33 -2.45 -3.67 16.27
C MET A 33 -1.87 -4.57 17.37
N ASN A 34 -2.66 -4.84 18.41
CA ASN A 34 -2.35 -5.86 19.41
C ASN A 34 -2.67 -7.29 18.92
N ASP A 35 -2.23 -8.32 19.66
CA ASP A 35 -2.41 -9.72 19.27
C ASP A 35 -3.87 -10.11 19.01
N LYS A 36 -4.82 -9.55 19.77
CA LYS A 36 -6.25 -9.81 19.56
C LYS A 36 -6.71 -9.26 18.20
N ARG A 37 -6.31 -8.03 17.88
CA ARG A 37 -6.61 -7.40 16.59
C ARG A 37 -5.95 -8.16 15.43
N ILE A 38 -4.69 -8.54 15.58
CA ILE A 38 -3.97 -9.34 14.57
C ILE A 38 -4.72 -10.64 14.25
N ARG A 39 -5.20 -11.37 15.27
CA ARG A 39 -5.99 -12.60 15.08
C ARG A 39 -7.34 -12.37 14.39
N HIS A 40 -7.94 -11.19 14.55
CA HIS A 40 -9.26 -10.88 14.00
C HIS A 40 -9.21 -10.26 12.61
N LEU A 41 -8.07 -9.67 12.21
CA LEU A 41 -7.93 -8.97 10.93
C LEU A 41 -8.38 -9.83 9.76
N GLY A 42 -8.03 -11.12 9.74
CA GLY A 42 -8.40 -12.04 8.67
C GLY A 42 -9.91 -12.12 8.43
N GLY A 43 -10.73 -12.01 9.47
CA GLY A 43 -12.19 -11.95 9.33
C GLY A 43 -12.70 -10.61 8.80
N ILE A 44 -12.01 -9.51 9.14
CA ILE A 44 -12.36 -8.16 8.68
C ILE A 44 -12.07 -7.97 7.20
N ILE A 45 -10.91 -8.44 6.73
CA ILE A 45 -10.52 -8.33 5.32
C ILE A 45 -11.04 -9.49 4.46
N ARG A 46 -11.77 -10.44 5.05
CA ARG A 46 -12.30 -11.61 4.34
C ARG A 46 -13.12 -11.24 3.08
N PRO A 47 -14.03 -10.24 3.12
CA PRO A 47 -14.77 -9.84 1.92
C PRO A 47 -13.85 -9.40 0.77
N VAL A 48 -12.74 -8.72 1.09
CA VAL A 48 -11.75 -8.29 0.09
C VAL A 48 -11.02 -9.48 -0.51
N LEU A 49 -10.63 -10.44 0.33
CA LEU A 49 -9.96 -11.66 -0.12
C LEU A 49 -10.87 -12.53 -1.00
N ASP A 50 -12.15 -12.65 -0.65
CA ASP A 50 -13.12 -13.41 -1.45
C ASP A 50 -13.38 -12.76 -2.82
N LEU A 51 -13.39 -11.42 -2.91
CA LEU A 51 -13.50 -10.70 -4.18
C LEU A 51 -12.26 -10.84 -5.08
N ASN A 52 -11.10 -11.18 -4.50
CA ASN A 52 -9.83 -11.36 -5.20
C ASN A 52 -9.39 -12.84 -5.15
N SER A 53 -10.32 -13.74 -5.43
CA SER A 53 -10.16 -15.20 -5.30
C SER A 53 -9.07 -15.78 -6.21
N GLY A 54 -7.85 -15.92 -5.67
CA GLY A 54 -6.70 -16.61 -6.27
C GLY A 54 -5.39 -15.88 -5.96
N TYR A 55 -4.34 -16.59 -5.51
CA TYR A 55 -3.06 -15.94 -5.15
C TYR A 55 -2.40 -15.21 -6.33
N GLU A 56 -2.62 -15.72 -7.54
CA GLU A 56 -2.18 -15.11 -8.80
C GLU A 56 -2.85 -13.75 -9.04
N GLN A 57 -4.06 -13.56 -8.51
CA GLN A 57 -4.78 -12.29 -8.58
C GLN A 57 -4.32 -11.30 -7.51
N LEU A 58 -3.65 -11.70 -6.42
CA LEU A 58 -3.10 -10.73 -5.46
C LEU A 58 -1.81 -10.07 -5.96
N VAL A 59 -1.09 -10.73 -6.88
CA VAL A 59 0.08 -10.16 -7.55
C VAL A 59 -0.39 -9.04 -8.48
N ALA A 60 0.26 -7.88 -8.42
CA ALA A 60 -0.11 -6.66 -9.15
C ALA A 60 -1.50 -6.07 -8.80
N ARG A 61 -2.16 -6.55 -7.73
CA ARG A 61 -3.41 -5.98 -7.20
C ARG A 61 -3.28 -5.30 -5.85
N CYS A 62 -2.08 -4.88 -5.47
CA CYS A 62 -1.88 -4.17 -4.21
C CYS A 62 -2.77 -2.92 -4.10
N MET A 63 -3.02 -2.20 -5.19
CA MET A 63 -3.88 -1.02 -5.19
C MET A 63 -5.35 -1.38 -4.91
N PRO A 64 -6.07 -2.16 -5.75
CA PRO A 64 -7.48 -2.47 -5.51
C PRO A 64 -7.72 -3.19 -4.17
N VAL A 65 -6.85 -4.12 -3.78
CA VAL A 65 -6.99 -4.85 -2.50
C VAL A 65 -6.96 -3.91 -1.30
N HIS A 66 -5.97 -3.01 -1.24
CA HIS A 66 -5.87 -2.10 -0.09
C HIS A 66 -6.90 -0.98 -0.16
N LEU A 67 -7.34 -0.54 -1.34
CA LEU A 67 -8.46 0.41 -1.46
C LEU A 67 -9.76 -0.17 -0.91
N GLN A 68 -10.05 -1.43 -1.23
CA GLN A 68 -11.22 -2.16 -0.72
C GLN A 68 -11.11 -2.46 0.78
N ALA A 69 -9.91 -2.78 1.27
CA ALA A 69 -9.69 -3.07 2.68
C ALA A 69 -9.74 -1.83 3.59
N ARG A 70 -9.29 -0.67 3.10
CA ARG A 70 -9.21 0.57 3.89
C ARG A 70 -10.50 0.88 4.68
N PRO A 71 -11.69 1.02 4.07
CA PRO A 71 -12.89 1.39 4.82
C PRO A 71 -13.28 0.35 5.88
N LEU A 72 -13.10 -0.95 5.59
CA LEU A 72 -13.39 -2.03 6.55
C LEU A 72 -12.47 -1.98 7.76
N VAL A 73 -11.18 -1.72 7.53
CA VAL A 73 -10.18 -1.62 8.59
C VAL A 73 -10.38 -0.33 9.40
N GLU A 74 -10.69 0.78 8.73
CA GLU A 74 -10.97 2.07 9.37
C GLU A 74 -12.20 2.02 10.28
N GLU A 75 -13.31 1.45 9.80
CA GLU A 75 -14.52 1.24 10.59
C GLU A 75 -14.25 0.34 11.81
N TRP A 76 -13.55 -0.78 11.60
CA TRP A 76 -13.26 -1.73 12.65
C TRP A 76 -12.30 -1.20 13.73
N LEU A 77 -11.30 -0.41 13.33
CA LEU A 77 -10.33 0.16 14.27
C LEU A 77 -10.84 1.43 14.96
N GLY A 78 -11.78 2.14 14.33
CA GLY A 78 -12.31 3.41 14.83
C GLY A 78 -11.28 4.55 14.77
N CYS A 79 -10.32 4.47 13.85
CA CYS A 79 -9.28 5.48 13.64
C CYS A 79 -8.95 5.63 12.16
N PRO A 80 -8.38 6.78 11.73
CA PRO A 80 -7.97 6.97 10.34
C PRO A 80 -7.05 5.85 9.84
N VAL A 81 -7.25 5.42 8.60
CA VAL A 81 -6.37 4.46 7.91
C VAL A 81 -5.90 5.08 6.61
N TYR A 82 -4.59 5.26 6.48
CA TYR A 82 -4.01 5.93 5.32
C TYR A 82 -3.70 4.91 4.24
N PHE A 83 -4.25 5.11 3.04
CA PHE A 83 -3.80 4.40 1.85
C PHE A 83 -2.48 5.02 1.40
N THR A 84 -1.44 4.21 1.29
CA THR A 84 -0.07 4.68 1.05
C THR A 84 0.46 4.06 -0.23
N LEU A 85 0.97 4.91 -1.12
CA LEU A 85 1.67 4.50 -2.33
C LEU A 85 3.17 4.71 -2.15
N GLY A 86 3.96 3.74 -2.58
CA GLY A 86 5.41 3.84 -2.52
C GLY A 86 6.10 2.57 -2.98
N TRP A 87 7.32 2.37 -2.52
CA TRP A 87 8.15 1.26 -2.94
C TRP A 87 8.82 0.55 -1.77
N ILE A 88 9.42 -0.60 -2.02
CA ILE A 88 10.09 -1.40 -0.98
C ILE A 88 11.60 -1.34 -1.20
N ASP A 89 12.31 -0.84 -0.20
CA ASP A 89 13.77 -0.92 -0.14
C ASP A 89 14.16 -2.26 0.47
N ASP A 90 14.58 -3.18 -0.38
CA ASP A 90 15.05 -4.53 -0.03
C ASP A 90 16.57 -4.61 0.18
N GLY A 91 17.24 -3.44 0.28
CA GLY A 91 18.70 -3.34 0.39
C GLY A 91 19.43 -3.49 -0.94
N THR A 92 18.74 -3.72 -2.05
CA THR A 92 19.34 -3.72 -3.39
C THR A 92 19.30 -2.32 -4.01
N PRO A 93 20.20 -2.00 -4.97
CA PRO A 93 20.18 -0.70 -5.65
C PRO A 93 18.88 -0.40 -6.40
N LYS A 94 18.16 -1.45 -6.83
CA LYS A 94 16.91 -1.30 -7.59
C LYS A 94 15.70 -1.12 -6.68
N GLY A 95 15.68 -1.76 -5.51
CA GLY A 95 14.46 -1.90 -4.71
C GLY A 95 13.36 -2.66 -5.47
N MET A 96 12.24 -2.91 -4.80
CA MET A 96 11.04 -3.48 -5.42
C MET A 96 10.00 -2.38 -5.66
N PHE A 97 9.39 -2.40 -6.85
CA PHE A 97 8.35 -1.44 -7.26
C PHE A 97 8.80 0.03 -7.15
N ARG A 98 10.11 0.28 -7.33
CA ARG A 98 10.69 1.60 -7.14
C ARG A 98 10.21 2.58 -8.21
N PHE A 99 9.82 3.76 -7.75
CA PHE A 99 9.54 4.94 -8.56
C PHE A 99 9.93 6.20 -7.80
N ASP A 100 10.03 7.32 -8.52
CA ASP A 100 10.45 8.61 -8.00
C ASP A 100 9.46 9.72 -8.39
N GLU A 101 9.81 10.95 -8.05
CA GLU A 101 8.95 12.10 -8.30
C GLU A 101 8.89 12.51 -9.77
N ASP A 102 9.94 12.26 -10.54
CA ASP A 102 9.94 12.50 -11.98
C ASP A 102 8.90 11.60 -12.65
N PHE A 103 8.84 10.32 -12.27
CA PHE A 103 7.77 9.42 -12.71
C PHE A 103 6.38 9.94 -12.31
N ILE A 104 6.18 10.37 -11.07
CA ILE A 104 4.88 10.85 -10.58
C ILE A 104 4.43 12.08 -11.38
N THR A 105 5.32 13.06 -11.56
CA THR A 105 5.00 14.32 -12.22
C THR A 105 4.73 14.15 -13.71
N ASP A 106 5.55 13.35 -14.39
CA ASP A 106 5.34 12.99 -15.80
C ASP A 106 4.00 12.27 -15.99
N THR A 107 3.73 11.29 -15.14
CA THR A 107 2.50 10.49 -15.19
C THR A 107 1.24 11.33 -14.92
N LEU A 108 1.30 12.30 -14.00
CA LEU A 108 0.19 13.23 -13.76
C LEU A 108 -0.04 14.18 -14.94
N LYS A 109 1.02 14.56 -15.65
CA LYS A 109 0.94 15.50 -16.77
C LYS A 109 0.47 14.83 -18.06
N ASN A 110 1.01 13.65 -18.35
CA ASN A 110 0.86 12.98 -19.64
C ASN A 110 -0.11 11.80 -19.60
N GLY A 111 -0.54 11.38 -18.40
CA GLY A 111 -1.27 10.14 -18.20
C GLY A 111 -0.36 8.91 -18.28
N TYR A 112 -0.79 7.82 -17.64
CA TYR A 112 -0.07 6.56 -17.66
C TYR A 112 -0.50 5.70 -18.86
N THR A 113 0.46 5.33 -19.72
CA THR A 113 0.20 4.54 -20.94
C THR A 113 0.76 3.11 -20.88
N GLY A 114 1.64 2.80 -19.92
CA GLY A 114 2.28 1.48 -19.79
C GLY A 114 1.32 0.37 -19.37
N ASP A 115 1.68 -0.88 -19.65
CA ASP A 115 0.86 -2.06 -19.31
C ASP A 115 1.10 -2.57 -17.88
N THR A 116 2.25 -2.23 -17.29
CA THR A 116 2.66 -2.65 -15.95
C THR A 116 3.28 -1.50 -15.19
N VAL A 117 2.76 -1.19 -14.01
CA VAL A 117 3.25 -0.07 -13.21
C VAL A 117 4.12 -0.53 -12.05
N ASN A 118 5.29 0.10 -11.90
CA ASN A 118 6.19 -0.14 -10.78
C ASN A 118 5.79 0.77 -9.60
N LEU A 119 4.73 0.41 -8.91
CA LEU A 119 4.35 1.02 -7.64
C LEU A 119 3.74 -0.04 -6.73
N HIS A 120 3.86 0.17 -5.42
CA HIS A 120 3.25 -0.67 -4.42
C HIS A 120 2.31 0.14 -3.53
N ALA A 121 1.29 -0.54 -2.99
CA ALA A 121 0.30 0.08 -2.11
C ALA A 121 0.12 -0.76 -0.85
N TRP A 122 -0.07 -0.07 0.28
CA TRP A 122 -0.35 -0.68 1.58
C TRP A 122 -1.19 0.27 2.43
N LEU A 123 -1.60 -0.17 3.62
CA LEU A 123 -2.26 0.68 4.61
C LEU A 123 -1.29 1.07 5.71
N THR A 124 -1.26 2.34 6.06
CA THR A 124 -0.51 2.87 7.20
C THR A 124 -1.49 3.34 8.27
N LEU A 125 -1.27 2.90 9.51
CA LEU A 125 -2.02 3.35 10.67
C LEU A 125 -1.34 4.59 11.29
N PRO A 126 -2.05 5.39 12.12
CA PRO A 126 -1.46 6.57 12.74
C PRO A 126 -0.32 6.26 13.74
N SER A 127 -0.21 4.99 14.15
CA SER A 127 0.89 4.42 14.93
C SER A 127 2.13 4.04 14.11
N MET A 128 2.12 4.32 12.80
CA MET A 128 3.10 3.87 11.80
C MET A 128 3.21 2.34 11.68
N GLU A 129 2.15 1.64 12.10
CA GLU A 129 1.97 0.23 11.77
C GLU A 129 1.50 0.09 10.33
N ILE A 130 2.14 -0.82 9.62
CA ILE A 130 1.80 -1.23 8.27
C ILE A 130 0.82 -2.39 8.35
N ILE A 131 -0.22 -2.35 7.53
CA ILE A 131 -1.02 -3.51 7.13
C ILE A 131 -0.81 -3.70 5.62
N ASP A 132 -0.10 -4.75 5.24
CA ASP A 132 0.12 -5.12 3.85
C ASP A 132 -0.38 -6.54 3.58
N ILE A 133 -1.46 -6.63 2.81
CA ILE A 133 -2.20 -7.85 2.50
C ILE A 133 -1.55 -8.62 1.34
N THR A 134 -0.71 -7.97 0.54
CA THR A 134 -0.29 -8.48 -0.77
C THR A 134 1.21 -8.77 -0.87
N LEU A 135 2.07 -8.04 -0.17
CA LEU A 135 3.51 -8.12 -0.39
C LEU A 135 4.12 -9.49 -0.08
N SER A 136 3.72 -10.15 1.01
CA SER A 136 4.21 -11.51 1.33
C SER A 136 3.88 -12.53 0.23
N THR A 137 2.68 -12.44 -0.34
CA THR A 137 2.25 -13.29 -1.46
C THR A 137 3.05 -12.95 -2.72
N THR A 138 3.23 -11.66 -3.03
CA THR A 138 4.00 -11.20 -4.19
C THR A 138 5.45 -11.64 -4.12
N ILE A 139 6.13 -11.48 -2.97
CA ILE A 139 7.50 -11.97 -2.76
C ILE A 139 7.58 -13.49 -2.94
N SER A 140 6.65 -14.23 -2.32
CA SER A 140 6.59 -15.70 -2.41
C SER A 140 6.47 -16.19 -3.85
N MET A 141 5.62 -15.53 -4.64
CA MET A 141 5.42 -15.82 -6.06
C MET A 141 6.66 -15.50 -6.90
N LEU A 142 7.26 -14.31 -6.71
CA LEU A 142 8.45 -13.89 -7.45
C LEU A 142 9.68 -14.77 -7.15
N GLN A 143 9.79 -15.27 -5.91
CA GLN A 143 10.91 -16.12 -5.49
C GLN A 143 10.64 -17.62 -5.67
N GLY A 144 9.44 -18.02 -6.12
CA GLY A 144 9.06 -19.43 -6.28
C GLY A 144 8.94 -20.21 -4.96
N HIS A 145 8.84 -19.51 -3.82
CA HIS A 145 8.77 -20.12 -2.49
C HIS A 145 7.35 -20.03 -1.93
N LYS A 146 6.63 -21.16 -1.94
CA LYS A 146 5.19 -21.22 -1.57
C LYS A 146 4.89 -21.00 -0.08
N ASN A 147 5.90 -20.85 0.78
CA ASN A 147 5.74 -20.92 2.23
C ASN A 147 5.11 -19.67 2.88
N GLN A 148 4.96 -18.54 2.16
CA GLN A 148 4.34 -17.31 2.70
C GLN A 148 3.14 -16.81 1.86
N LEU A 149 2.56 -17.68 1.04
CA LEU A 149 1.35 -17.38 0.28
C LEU A 149 0.19 -17.06 1.23
N GLY A 150 -0.48 -15.92 1.00
CA GLY A 150 -1.60 -15.45 1.81
C GLY A 150 -1.20 -14.82 3.15
N GLY A 151 0.08 -14.59 3.40
CA GLY A 151 0.55 -13.86 4.57
C GLY A 151 0.16 -12.37 4.52
N VAL A 152 -0.21 -11.81 5.66
CA VAL A 152 -0.43 -10.36 5.84
C VAL A 152 0.66 -9.83 6.76
N ILE A 153 1.34 -8.75 6.34
CA ILE A 153 2.32 -8.07 7.17
C ILE A 153 1.59 -7.08 8.07
N ILE A 154 1.74 -7.25 9.38
CA ILE A 154 1.18 -6.35 10.40
C ILE A 154 2.26 -6.02 11.41
N LYS A 155 2.88 -4.85 11.28
CA LYS A 155 3.98 -4.45 12.17
C LYS A 155 4.23 -2.96 12.09
N ARG A 156 4.83 -2.36 13.11
CA ARG A 156 5.49 -1.04 12.95
C ARG A 156 6.53 -1.13 11.85
N ALA A 157 6.51 -0.15 10.95
CA ALA A 157 7.40 -0.13 9.80
C ALA A 157 8.88 -0.29 10.20
N ASP A 158 9.34 0.46 11.21
CA ASP A 158 10.74 0.43 11.68
C ASP A 158 11.13 -0.88 12.41
N ASP A 159 10.15 -1.67 12.85
CA ASP A 159 10.39 -2.97 13.48
C ASP A 159 10.55 -4.10 12.45
N ILE A 160 10.24 -3.86 11.17
CA ILE A 160 10.42 -4.82 10.08
C ILE A 160 11.91 -4.95 9.77
N LYS A 161 12.36 -6.17 9.46
CA LYS A 161 13.76 -6.50 9.18
C LYS A 161 13.86 -7.13 7.80
N GLY A 162 14.96 -6.87 7.10
CA GLY A 162 15.23 -7.37 5.74
C GLY A 162 14.78 -6.43 4.62
N PHE A 163 13.78 -5.57 4.86
CA PHE A 163 13.36 -4.53 3.93
C PHE A 163 12.69 -3.38 4.69
N SER A 164 12.46 -2.26 4.01
CA SER A 164 11.74 -1.10 4.55
C SER A 164 10.75 -0.52 3.53
N TYR A 165 9.65 0.02 4.04
CA TYR A 165 8.64 0.69 3.21
C TYR A 165 9.05 2.14 2.97
N LYS A 166 8.96 2.58 1.71
CA LYS A 166 9.32 3.93 1.27
C LYS A 166 8.09 4.64 0.72
N PRO A 167 7.31 5.33 1.59
CA PRO A 167 6.12 6.04 1.18
C PRO A 167 6.48 7.20 0.24
N MET A 168 5.73 7.34 -0.84
CA MET A 168 5.90 8.40 -1.82
C MET A 168 4.69 9.34 -1.85
N LEU A 169 3.48 8.77 -1.81
CA LEU A 169 2.22 9.51 -1.84
C LEU A 169 1.21 8.90 -0.86
N ILE A 170 0.31 9.73 -0.35
CA ILE A 170 -0.80 9.31 0.50
C ILE A 170 -2.12 9.55 -0.23
N GLY A 171 -3.04 8.60 -0.12
CA GLY A 171 -4.31 8.61 -0.83
C GLY A 171 -4.21 8.02 -2.24
N ASP A 172 -5.35 7.98 -2.92
CA ASP A 172 -5.57 7.24 -4.16
C ASP A 172 -5.74 8.13 -5.39
N GLU A 173 -5.79 9.46 -5.21
CA GLU A 173 -6.08 10.40 -6.29
C GLU A 173 -4.99 10.42 -7.39
N PHE A 174 -3.75 10.06 -7.06
CA PHE A 174 -2.72 9.84 -8.08
C PHE A 174 -3.15 8.74 -9.07
N LEU A 175 -3.74 7.64 -8.58
CA LEU A 175 -4.16 6.52 -9.41
C LEU A 175 -5.33 6.89 -10.33
N SER A 176 -6.26 7.73 -9.86
CA SER A 176 -7.39 8.20 -10.68
C SER A 176 -6.93 9.23 -11.72
N LYS A 177 -6.20 10.27 -11.32
CA LYS A 177 -5.76 11.36 -12.20
C LYS A 177 -4.78 10.89 -13.29
N SER A 178 -3.94 9.91 -12.98
CA SER A 178 -3.02 9.31 -13.95
C SER A 178 -3.67 8.34 -14.94
N GLY A 179 -4.91 7.91 -14.69
CA GLY A 179 -5.57 6.86 -15.47
C GLY A 179 -5.14 5.43 -15.13
N ILE A 180 -4.24 5.24 -14.15
CA ILE A 180 -3.81 3.91 -13.68
C ILE A 180 -5.00 3.09 -13.20
N LEU A 181 -5.86 3.66 -12.35
CA LEU A 181 -6.99 2.95 -11.75
C LEU A 181 -7.95 2.43 -12.83
N HIS A 182 -8.28 3.24 -13.83
CA HIS A 182 -9.17 2.85 -14.93
C HIS A 182 -8.60 1.69 -15.74
N LYS A 183 -7.30 1.69 -16.05
CA LYS A 183 -6.67 0.62 -16.85
C LYS A 183 -6.75 -0.73 -16.14
N PHE A 184 -6.52 -0.77 -14.83
CA PHE A 184 -6.62 -2.01 -14.04
C PHE A 184 -8.06 -2.47 -13.85
N THR A 185 -9.06 -1.58 -13.82
CA THR A 185 -10.48 -1.98 -13.79
C THR A 185 -10.98 -2.51 -15.15
N TYR A 186 -10.51 -1.96 -16.28
CA TYR A 186 -10.92 -2.42 -17.62
C TYR A 186 -10.34 -3.78 -18.02
N LEU A 187 -9.15 -4.14 -17.52
CA LEU A 187 -8.56 -5.47 -17.70
C LEU A 187 -9.32 -6.57 -16.95
N GLU A 188 -10.24 -6.23 -16.05
CA GLU A 188 -11.04 -7.19 -15.28
C GLU A 188 -12.44 -7.47 -15.89
N LEU A 189 -12.80 -6.78 -16.97
CA LEU A 189 -14.11 -6.89 -17.64
C LEU A 189 -14.05 -7.46 -19.07
N ASN A 190 -12.85 -7.82 -19.54
CA ASN A 190 -12.61 -8.47 -20.84
C ASN A 190 -11.87 -9.80 -20.65
#